data_AF-A0A1V6ILR1-F1
#
_entry.id   AF-A0A1V6ILR1-F1
#
_cell.length_a   1.000
_cell.length_b   1.000
_cell.length_c   1.000
_cell.angle_alpha   90.00
_cell.angle_beta   90.00
_cell.angle_gamma   90.00
#
_symmetry.space_group_name_H-M   'P 1'
#
loop_
_entity.id
_entity.type
_entity.pdbx_description
1 polymer ?
#
loop_
_entity_poly.entity_id
_entity_poly.type
_entity_poly.pdbx_seq_one_letter_code
_entity_poly.pdbx_strand_id
1 'polypeptide(L)'
;MFPKMDQRKMQKMMKQMGVSTKDIPAEKVIIFMKDKKLVFDNPQVTETTMMGQKTYQLTGTYKEETKEIEVIINDEDIELVVTQTGVNKEKAKSLLVKNKGDIAATILELQK
;
A
#
# COMPACT_ATOMS: atom_id res chain seq x y z
N MET A 1 -17.44 1.56 -41.55
CA MET A 1 -16.70 0.28 -41.38
C MET A 1 -15.25 0.52 -41.69
N PHE A 2 -14.36 0.55 -40.69
CA PHE A 2 -12.93 0.63 -40.95
C PHE A 2 -12.45 -0.71 -41.53
N PRO A 3 -11.69 -0.73 -42.64
CA PRO A 3 -11.22 -1.98 -43.24
C PRO A 3 -10.37 -2.73 -42.23
N LYS A 4 -10.39 -4.08 -42.30
CA LYS A 4 -9.58 -5.00 -41.48
C LYS A 4 -8.09 -4.70 -41.68
N MET A 5 -7.59 -3.67 -41.01
CA MET A 5 -6.21 -3.27 -41.03
C MET A 5 -5.40 -4.37 -40.34
N ASP A 6 -4.43 -4.92 -41.08
CA ASP A 6 -3.59 -6.03 -40.63
C ASP A 6 -2.90 -5.68 -39.30
N GLN A 7 -3.26 -6.39 -38.22
CA GLN A 7 -2.77 -6.15 -36.85
C GLN A 7 -1.25 -6.07 -36.78
N ARG A 8 -0.53 -6.83 -37.61
CA ARG A 8 0.94 -6.84 -37.64
C ARG A 8 1.52 -5.56 -38.23
N LYS A 9 0.83 -4.95 -39.22
CA LYS A 9 1.24 -3.66 -39.81
C LYS A 9 1.02 -2.52 -38.82
N MET A 10 -0.09 -2.52 -38.08
CA MET A 10 -0.32 -1.53 -37.01
C MET A 10 0.69 -1.65 -35.88
N GLN A 11 1.01 -2.86 -35.42
CA GLN A 11 2.04 -3.06 -34.39
C GLN A 11 3.42 -2.55 -34.83
N LYS A 12 3.81 -2.78 -36.09
CA LYS A 12 5.08 -2.24 -36.64
C LYS A 12 5.07 -0.72 -36.71
N MET A 13 3.96 -0.11 -37.14
CA MET A 13 3.80 1.33 -37.20
C MET A 13 3.83 1.97 -35.80
N MET A 14 3.16 1.37 -34.82
CA MET A 14 3.19 1.82 -33.42
C MET A 14 4.59 1.75 -32.82
N LYS A 15 5.33 0.67 -33.07
CA LYS A 15 6.74 0.54 -32.64
C LYS A 15 7.64 1.61 -33.26
N GLN A 16 7.44 1.97 -34.53
CA GLN A 16 8.17 3.06 -35.19
C GLN A 16 7.85 4.44 -34.60
N MET A 17 6.64 4.62 -34.05
CA MET A 17 6.23 5.82 -33.32
C MET A 17 6.67 5.82 -31.85
N GLY A 18 7.53 4.88 -31.44
CA GLY A 18 8.03 4.80 -30.06
C GLY A 18 7.02 4.24 -29.06
N VAL A 19 5.93 3.62 -29.53
CA VAL A 19 4.96 2.93 -28.69
C VAL A 19 5.33 1.45 -28.60
N SER A 20 5.68 0.99 -27.40
CA SER A 20 6.00 -0.42 -27.15
C SER A 20 5.19 -0.94 -25.98
N THR A 21 4.56 -2.11 -26.16
CA THR A 21 3.81 -2.81 -25.13
C THR A 21 4.49 -4.14 -24.81
N LYS A 22 4.66 -4.46 -23.52
CA LYS A 22 5.19 -5.75 -23.07
C LYS A 22 4.44 -6.24 -21.83
N ASP A 23 4.26 -7.55 -21.73
CA ASP A 23 3.73 -8.17 -20.51
C ASP A 23 4.83 -8.29 -19.46
N ILE A 24 4.44 -8.08 -18.20
CA ILE A 24 5.30 -8.21 -17.03
C ILE A 24 4.79 -9.42 -16.22
N PRO A 25 5.62 -10.47 -16.05
CA PRO A 25 5.26 -11.63 -15.24
C PRO A 25 5.39 -11.29 -13.75
N ALA A 26 4.41 -10.54 -13.22
CA ALA A 26 4.40 -10.12 -11.82
C ALA A 26 3.75 -11.20 -10.93
N GLU A 27 4.49 -11.69 -9.94
CA GLU A 27 3.94 -12.59 -8.91
C GLU A 27 3.11 -11.83 -7.86
N LYS A 28 3.41 -10.55 -7.64
CA LYS A 28 2.72 -9.70 -6.66
C LYS A 28 2.80 -8.23 -7.03
N VAL A 29 1.71 -7.49 -6.81
CA VAL A 29 1.67 -6.02 -6.88
C VAL A 29 1.05 -5.47 -5.60
N ILE A 30 1.69 -4.47 -5.00
CA ILE A 30 1.20 -3.79 -3.79
C ILE A 30 1.03 -2.30 -4.10
N ILE A 31 -0.20 -1.80 -3.98
CA ILE A 31 -0.48 -0.35 -4.07
C ILE A 31 -0.55 0.20 -2.65
N PHE A 32 0.44 1.03 -2.27
CA PHE A 32 0.47 1.71 -0.98
C PHE A 32 -0.41 2.95 -1.03
N MET A 33 -1.47 2.98 -0.23
CA MET A 33 -2.34 4.13 -0.04
C MET A 33 -2.08 4.77 1.32
N LYS A 34 -2.81 5.83 1.67
CA LYS A 34 -2.59 6.58 2.93
C LYS A 34 -2.78 5.69 4.17
N ASP A 35 -3.86 4.92 4.20
CA ASP A 35 -4.40 4.17 5.32
C ASP A 35 -4.39 2.65 5.13
N LYS A 36 -4.18 2.20 3.89
CA LYS A 36 -4.21 0.78 3.52
C LYS A 36 -3.25 0.45 2.39
N LYS A 37 -3.15 -0.84 2.09
CA LYS A 37 -2.48 -1.41 0.94
C LYS A 37 -3.51 -2.23 0.16
N LEU A 38 -3.43 -2.18 -1.17
CA LEU A 38 -4.12 -3.13 -2.03
C LEU A 38 -3.10 -4.17 -2.48
N VAL A 39 -3.31 -5.44 -2.14
CA VAL A 39 -2.39 -6.54 -2.43
C VAL A 39 -3.01 -7.44 -3.49
N PHE A 40 -2.33 -7.53 -4.63
CA PHE A 40 -2.70 -8.38 -5.76
C PHE A 40 -1.73 -9.56 -5.83
N ASP A 41 -2.24 -10.78 -5.72
CA ASP A 41 -1.47 -12.02 -5.91
C ASP A 41 -1.61 -12.50 -7.37
N ASN A 42 -0.49 -12.74 -8.05
CA ASN A 42 -0.41 -13.13 -9.47
C ASN A 42 -1.25 -12.27 -10.44
N PRO A 43 -1.15 -10.94 -10.42
CA PRO A 43 -1.90 -10.10 -11.35
C PRO A 43 -1.34 -10.12 -12.77
N GLN A 44 -2.18 -9.78 -13.75
CA GLN A 44 -1.72 -9.45 -15.09
C GLN A 44 -1.24 -8.00 -15.13
N VAL A 45 0.02 -7.78 -15.51
CA VAL A 45 0.62 -6.45 -15.63
C VAL A 45 1.16 -6.25 -17.04
N THR A 46 0.82 -5.14 -17.68
CA THR A 46 1.33 -4.76 -19.00
C THR A 46 1.96 -3.37 -18.93
N GLU A 47 3.22 -3.23 -19.37
CA GLU A 47 3.90 -1.93 -19.52
C GLU A 47 3.74 -1.42 -20.95
N THR A 48 3.26 -0.19 -21.10
CA THR A 48 3.28 0.55 -22.37
C THR A 48 4.23 1.74 -22.25
N THR A 49 5.21 1.83 -23.13
CA THR A 49 6.08 3.00 -23.25
C THR A 49 5.59 3.86 -24.41
N MET A 50 5.36 5.15 -24.17
CA MET A 50 5.00 6.14 -25.19
C MET A 50 5.75 7.45 -24.91
N MET A 51 6.49 7.98 -25.90
CA MET A 51 7.21 9.26 -25.76
C MET A 51 8.11 9.34 -24.50
N GLY A 52 8.72 8.23 -24.11
CA GLY A 52 9.58 8.13 -22.91
C GLY A 52 8.81 7.98 -21.58
N GLN A 53 7.49 8.08 -21.58
CA GLN A 53 6.65 7.79 -20.42
C GLN A 53 6.24 6.31 -20.41
N LYS A 54 6.27 5.70 -19.23
CA LYS A 54 5.80 4.34 -19.00
C LYS A 54 4.47 4.37 -18.29
N THR A 55 3.49 3.66 -18.83
CA THR A 55 2.21 3.39 -18.20
C THR A 55 2.10 1.90 -17.92
N TYR A 56 1.45 1.55 -16.81
CA TYR A 56 1.25 0.16 -16.40
C TYR A 56 -0.24 -0.09 -16.28
N GLN A 57 -0.72 -1.14 -16.93
CA GLN A 57 -2.08 -1.63 -16.80
C GLN A 57 -2.06 -2.85 -15.88
N LEU A 58 -2.81 -2.77 -14.78
CA LEU A 58 -2.94 -3.81 -13.77
C LEU A 58 -4.35 -4.41 -13.83
N THR A 59 -4.45 -5.72 -14.03
CA THR A 59 -5.72 -6.45 -14.00
C THR A 59 -5.62 -7.63 -13.03
N GLY A 60 -6.56 -7.74 -12.09
CA GLY A 60 -6.61 -8.83 -11.12
C GLY A 60 -7.51 -8.52 -9.93
N THR A 61 -7.72 -9.50 -9.06
CA THR A 61 -8.38 -9.32 -7.76
C THR A 61 -7.36 -8.88 -6.71
N TYR A 62 -7.80 -8.07 -5.75
CA TYR A 62 -6.97 -7.61 -4.64
C TYR A 62 -7.59 -7.93 -3.28
N LYS A 63 -6.74 -7.96 -2.26
CA LYS A 63 -7.11 -7.90 -0.85
C LYS A 63 -6.71 -6.54 -0.28
N GLU A 64 -7.51 -6.00 0.61
CA GLU A 64 -7.14 -4.80 1.37
C GLU A 64 -6.42 -5.21 2.65
N GLU A 65 -5.25 -4.63 2.88
CA GLU A 65 -4.55 -4.70 4.17
C GLU A 65 -4.54 -3.30 4.78
N THR A 66 -5.11 -3.12 5.96
CA THR A 66 -4.96 -1.86 6.69
C THR A 66 -3.48 -1.65 6.97
N LYS A 67 -2.96 -0.44 6.77
CA LYS A 67 -1.62 -0.15 7.26
C LYS A 67 -1.68 -0.32 8.78
N GLU A 68 -0.96 -1.31 9.29
CA GLU A 68 -0.48 -1.22 10.66
C GLU A 68 0.30 0.09 10.68
N ILE A 69 -0.32 1.12 11.24
CA ILE A 69 0.42 2.30 11.66
C ILE A 69 1.44 1.70 12.61
N GLU A 70 2.72 1.68 12.23
CA GLU A 70 3.78 1.51 13.20
C GLU A 70 3.59 2.70 14.13
N VAL A 71 2.81 2.49 15.19
CA VAL A 71 2.66 3.46 16.26
C VAL A 71 4.03 3.48 16.87
N ILE A 72 4.81 4.51 16.51
CA ILE A 72 6.09 4.76 17.15
C ILE A 72 5.72 5.21 18.56
N ILE A 73 5.73 4.24 19.48
CA ILE A 73 5.54 4.49 20.90
C ILE A 73 6.92 4.71 21.47
N ASN A 74 7.17 5.94 21.89
CA ASN A 74 8.43 6.30 22.51
C ASN A 74 8.43 5.86 23.98
N ASP A 75 9.60 5.62 24.55
CA ASP A 75 9.71 5.27 25.97
C ASP A 75 9.16 6.39 26.88
N GLU A 76 9.23 7.65 26.45
CA GLU A 76 8.63 8.79 27.15
C GLU A 76 7.10 8.67 27.28
N ASP A 77 6.41 8.23 26.24
CA ASP A 77 4.95 8.06 26.26
C ASP A 77 4.56 6.92 27.20
N ILE A 78 5.34 5.83 27.20
CA ILE A 78 5.17 4.70 28.13
C ILE A 78 5.38 5.17 29.55
N GLU A 79 6.45 5.92 29.82
CA GLU A 79 6.75 6.44 31.16
C GLU A 79 5.70 7.43 31.64
N LEU A 80 5.15 8.26 30.76
CA LEU A 80 4.04 9.14 31.10
C LEU A 80 2.80 8.34 31.52
N VAL A 81 2.42 7.32 30.77
CA VAL A 81 1.28 6.44 31.14
C VAL A 81 1.55 5.72 32.46
N VAL A 82 2.75 5.16 32.65
CA VAL A 82 3.14 4.49 33.90
C VAL A 82 3.06 5.44 35.09
N THR A 83 3.58 6.66 34.94
CA THR A 83 3.58 7.67 36.01
C THR A 83 2.16 8.10 36.38
N GLN A 84 1.26 8.23 35.41
CA GLN A 84 -0.11 8.70 35.63
C GLN A 84 -1.08 7.60 36.10
N THR A 85 -0.76 6.33 35.87
CA THR A 85 -1.70 5.21 36.10
C THR A 85 -1.16 4.13 37.04
N GLY A 86 0.15 4.12 37.32
CA GLY A 86 0.80 3.15 38.21
C GLY A 86 0.94 1.74 37.65
N VAL A 87 0.58 1.51 36.37
CA VAL A 87 0.75 0.19 35.73
C VAL A 87 2.21 -0.08 35.35
N ASN A 88 2.55 -1.34 35.07
CA ASN A 88 3.89 -1.67 34.59
C ASN A 88 4.12 -1.24 33.12
N LYS A 89 5.39 -1.10 32.72
CA LYS A 89 5.78 -0.67 31.37
C LYS A 89 5.18 -1.55 30.26
N GLU A 90 5.10 -2.86 30.47
CA GLU A 90 4.53 -3.81 29.50
C GLU A 90 3.04 -3.54 29.24
N LYS A 91 2.25 -3.36 30.30
CA LYS A 91 0.82 -3.07 30.20
C LYS A 91 0.59 -1.69 29.57
N ALA A 92 1.35 -0.67 29.98
CA ALA A 92 1.31 0.67 29.38
C ALA A 92 1.59 0.62 27.88
N LYS A 93 2.67 -0.05 27.46
CA LYS A 93 3.03 -0.23 26.05
C LYS A 93 1.92 -0.93 25.27
N SER A 94 1.37 -2.03 25.82
CA SER A 94 0.31 -2.79 25.14
C SER A 94 -0.96 -1.96 24.89
N LEU A 95 -1.34 -1.11 25.85
CA LEU A 95 -2.51 -0.25 25.72
C LEU A 95 -2.26 0.93 24.79
N LEU A 96 -1.06 1.51 24.80
CA LEU A 96 -0.66 2.52 23.83
C LEU A 96 -0.71 1.96 22.39
N VAL A 97 -0.27 0.71 22.17
CA VAL A 97 -0.41 0.05 20.85
C VAL A 97 -1.89 -0.09 20.48
N LYS A 98 -2.70 -0.62 21.41
CA LYS A 98 -4.15 -0.80 21.21
C LYS A 98 -4.86 0.51 20.87
N ASN A 99 -4.48 1.59 21.54
CA ASN A 99 -5.05 2.93 21.38
C ASN A 99 -4.33 3.76 20.32
N LYS A 100 -3.53 3.13 19.46
CA LYS A 100 -2.85 3.78 18.33
C LYS A 100 -1.96 4.98 18.72
N GLY A 101 -1.37 4.93 19.92
CA GLY A 101 -0.50 5.97 20.45
C GLY A 101 -1.23 7.11 21.16
N ASP A 102 -2.54 7.02 21.35
CA ASP A 102 -3.30 8.03 22.09
C ASP A 102 -3.07 7.87 23.61
N ILE A 103 -2.21 8.72 24.15
CA ILE A 103 -1.83 8.75 25.57
C ILE A 103 -3.05 9.08 26.44
N ALA A 104 -3.84 10.08 26.04
CA ALA A 104 -4.98 10.55 26.84
C ALA A 104 -6.07 9.47 26.91
N ALA A 105 -6.42 8.86 25.77
CA ALA A 105 -7.35 7.74 25.73
C ALA A 105 -6.85 6.56 26.58
N THR A 106 -5.54 6.29 26.54
CA THR A 106 -4.92 5.22 27.33
C THR A 106 -4.98 5.47 28.84
N ILE A 107 -4.66 6.68 29.30
CA ILE A 107 -4.75 7.04 30.71
C ILE A 107 -6.21 6.96 31.20
N LEU A 108 -7.15 7.47 30.41
CA LEU A 108 -8.58 7.41 30.75
C LEU A 108 -9.12 5.98 30.82
N GLU A 109 -8.65 5.07 29.96
CA GLU A 109 -9.01 3.65 30.01
C GLU A 109 -8.48 2.97 31.27
N LEU A 110 -7.29 3.36 31.74
CA LEU A 110 -6.63 2.80 32.91
C LEU A 110 -7.12 3.36 34.27
N GLN A 111 -7.74 4.54 34.27
CA GLN A 111 -8.29 5.18 35.47
C GLN A 111 -9.78 4.86 35.70
N LYS A 112 -10.40 4.07 34.82
CA LYS A 112 -11.72 3.48 35.06
C LYS A 112 -11.62 2.28 35.98
#